data_AF-A0BHT9-F1
#
_entry.id   AF-A0BHT9-F1
#
_cell.length_a   1.000
_cell.length_b   1.000
_cell.length_c   1.000
_cell.angle_alpha   90.00
_cell.angle_beta   90.00
_cell.angle_gamma   90.00
#
_symmetry.space_group_name_H-M   'P 1'
#
loop_
_entity.id
_entity.type
_entity.pdbx_description
1 polymer ?
#
loop_
_entity_poly.entity_id
_entity_poly.type
_entity_poly.pdbx_seq_one_letter_code
_entity_poly.pdbx_strand_id
1 'polypeptide(L)'
;MNQIKELEIKCSIEDHDYAQLVCLNKECKANRVYCDQCIRNGDHIAHINDQWNIQKLILIFQNIEKESETLKSDLCLINQEINKIFTQLNQKITKKYQYSKERLQKLDAKQLHQILNYIIKYEEVEKSVLNEVKKCSDDMIMQIKRYTSELKIEELLIKNSRKIKYNTVILKRY
;
A
#
# COMPACT_ATOMS: atom_id res chain seq x y z
N MET A 1 21.10 -12.72 -18.93
CA MET A 1 21.58 -13.22 -17.62
C MET A 1 22.14 -12.03 -16.86
N ASN A 2 21.39 -11.47 -15.92
CA ASN A 2 21.90 -10.40 -15.07
C ASN A 2 22.87 -11.03 -14.08
N GLN A 3 24.16 -10.74 -14.24
CA GLN A 3 25.16 -11.05 -13.23
C GLN A 3 24.76 -10.28 -11.96
N ILE A 4 24.28 -10.98 -10.95
CA ILE A 4 24.14 -10.41 -9.61
C ILE A 4 25.57 -10.11 -9.19
N LYS A 5 25.94 -8.81 -9.17
CA LYS A 5 27.19 -8.38 -8.55
C LYS A 5 27.22 -8.94 -7.14
N GLU A 6 28.31 -9.59 -6.77
CA GLU A 6 28.47 -10.12 -5.41
C GLU A 6 28.26 -8.98 -4.41
N LEU A 7 27.24 -9.13 -3.57
CA LEU A 7 26.91 -8.15 -2.56
C LEU A 7 27.86 -8.39 -1.37
N GLU A 8 28.87 -7.55 -1.25
CA GLU A 8 29.82 -7.59 -0.14
C GLU A 8 29.23 -6.85 1.07
N ILE A 9 28.74 -7.61 2.07
CA ILE A 9 28.27 -7.04 3.34
C ILE A 9 29.33 -7.34 4.40
N LYS A 10 29.88 -6.32 5.07
CA LYS A 10 30.85 -6.55 6.15
C LYS A 10 30.18 -7.18 7.37
N CYS A 11 30.84 -8.14 8.02
CA CYS A 11 30.40 -8.63 9.32
C CYS A 11 30.37 -7.50 10.36
N SER A 12 29.49 -7.63 11.35
CA SER A 12 29.32 -6.66 12.44
C SER A 12 30.40 -6.74 13.52
N ILE A 13 31.18 -7.83 13.56
CA ILE A 13 32.31 -8.00 14.47
C ILE A 13 33.57 -7.45 13.79
N GLU A 14 34.33 -6.63 14.50
CA GLU A 14 35.61 -6.11 14.01
C GLU A 14 36.58 -7.27 13.75
N ASP A 15 37.41 -7.14 12.70
CA ASP A 15 38.36 -8.17 12.21
C ASP A 15 37.76 -9.45 11.59
N HIS A 16 36.44 -9.53 11.46
CA HIS A 16 35.80 -10.61 10.71
C HIS A 16 35.72 -10.33 9.19
N ASP A 17 35.68 -11.42 8.40
CA ASP A 17 35.46 -11.39 6.96
C ASP A 17 34.05 -10.86 6.56
N TYR A 18 33.79 -10.75 5.26
CA TYR A 18 32.46 -10.42 4.74
C TYR A 18 31.42 -11.47 5.16
N ALA A 19 30.25 -10.99 5.55
CA ALA A 19 29.08 -11.79 5.83
C ALA A 19 28.56 -12.46 4.55
N GLN A 20 28.17 -13.72 4.67
CA GLN A 20 27.64 -14.53 3.58
C GLN A 20 26.33 -15.22 3.97
N LEU A 21 25.99 -15.21 5.27
CA LEU A 21 24.88 -15.97 5.84
C LEU A 21 23.94 -15.05 6.62
N VAL A 22 22.66 -15.47 6.65
CA VAL A 22 21.60 -14.83 7.41
C VAL A 22 20.84 -15.85 8.24
N CYS A 23 20.57 -15.52 9.50
CA CYS A 23 19.75 -16.34 10.38
C CYS A 23 18.31 -15.82 10.45
N LEU A 24 17.36 -16.69 10.11
CA LEU A 24 15.93 -16.39 10.14
C LEU A 24 15.20 -16.92 11.38
N ASN A 25 15.90 -17.61 12.29
CA ASN A 25 15.31 -18.12 13.52
C ASN A 25 14.78 -16.97 14.38
N LYS A 26 13.51 -17.00 14.79
CA LYS A 26 12.86 -15.90 15.51
C LYS A 26 13.45 -15.65 16.90
N GLU A 27 14.01 -16.68 17.52
CA GLU A 27 14.58 -16.63 18.87
C GLU A 27 16.08 -16.31 18.88
N CYS A 28 16.73 -16.26 17.70
CA CYS A 28 18.14 -15.88 17.58
C CYS A 28 18.40 -14.47 18.14
N LYS A 29 19.30 -14.39 19.12
CA LYS A 29 19.75 -13.14 19.76
C LYS A 29 21.07 -12.60 19.20
N ALA A 30 21.83 -13.42 18.48
CA ALA A 30 23.07 -13.03 17.81
C ALA A 30 22.80 -12.21 16.54
N ASN A 31 23.85 -11.57 16.00
CA ASN A 31 23.76 -10.76 14.79
C ASN A 31 23.29 -11.60 13.60
N ARG A 32 22.13 -11.25 13.04
CA ARG A 32 21.47 -12.10 12.03
C ARG A 32 22.17 -12.14 10.70
N VAL A 33 23.07 -11.22 10.40
CA VAL A 33 23.90 -11.20 9.18
C VAL A 33 25.34 -11.40 9.61
N TYR A 34 25.95 -12.49 9.17
CA TYR A 34 27.21 -12.96 9.73
C TYR A 34 28.06 -13.74 8.72
N CYS A 35 29.33 -13.97 9.09
CA CYS A 35 30.31 -14.74 8.33
C CYS A 35 30.59 -16.09 9.01
N ASP A 36 31.32 -16.98 8.34
CA ASP A 36 31.63 -18.32 8.87
C ASP A 36 32.42 -18.28 10.19
N GLN A 37 33.19 -17.20 10.43
CA GLN A 37 33.90 -17.04 11.69
C GLN A 37 32.95 -16.90 12.89
N CYS A 38 31.77 -16.26 12.71
CA CYS A 38 30.75 -16.22 13.76
C CYS A 38 30.24 -17.62 14.10
N ILE A 39 30.06 -18.50 13.11
CA ILE A 39 29.68 -19.90 13.36
C ILE A 39 30.75 -20.62 14.16
N ARG A 40 32.03 -20.46 13.78
CA ARG A 40 33.16 -21.08 14.47
C ARG A 40 33.27 -20.63 15.92
N ASN A 41 32.88 -19.38 16.21
CA ASN A 41 32.86 -18.82 17.56
C ASN A 41 31.66 -19.31 18.40
N GLY A 42 30.79 -20.16 17.85
CA GLY A 42 29.65 -20.73 18.56
C GLY A 42 28.30 -20.07 18.24
N ASP A 43 28.28 -18.96 17.50
CA ASP A 43 27.04 -18.29 17.16
C ASP A 43 26.24 -19.10 16.13
N HIS A 44 24.91 -19.06 16.26
CA HIS A 44 23.96 -19.65 15.31
C HIS A 44 23.98 -21.18 15.14
N ILE A 45 24.83 -21.92 15.85
CA ILE A 45 24.93 -23.39 15.79
C ILE A 45 23.60 -24.06 16.15
N ALA A 46 22.89 -23.52 17.14
CA ALA A 46 21.64 -24.09 17.66
C ALA A 46 20.47 -24.10 16.65
N HIS A 47 20.55 -23.33 15.57
CA HIS A 47 19.49 -23.22 14.55
C HIS A 47 20.09 -23.18 13.14
N ILE A 48 20.99 -24.13 12.85
CA ILE A 48 21.68 -24.21 11.56
C ILE A 48 20.73 -24.39 10.37
N ASN A 49 19.58 -25.02 10.60
CA ASN A 49 18.55 -25.23 9.58
C ASN A 49 17.83 -23.93 9.17
N ASP A 50 17.93 -22.89 9.99
CA ASP A 50 17.32 -21.57 9.73
C ASP A 50 18.33 -20.57 9.13
N GLN A 51 19.48 -21.06 8.64
CA GLN A 51 20.55 -20.26 8.07
C GLN A 51 20.49 -20.26 6.54
N TRP A 52 20.41 -19.08 5.94
CA TRP A 52 20.28 -18.90 4.49
C TRP A 52 21.47 -18.11 3.96
N ASN A 53 21.89 -18.41 2.73
CA ASN A 53 22.89 -17.59 2.04
C ASN A 53 22.29 -16.22 1.68
N ILE A 54 23.07 -15.15 1.86
CA ILE A 54 22.68 -13.76 1.53
C ILE A 54 22.23 -13.65 0.07
N GLN A 55 22.87 -14.34 -0.87
CA GLN A 55 22.48 -14.34 -2.28
C GLN A 55 21.05 -14.87 -2.47
N LYS A 56 20.66 -15.92 -1.73
CA LYS A 56 19.28 -16.43 -1.75
C LYS A 56 18.30 -15.40 -1.19
N LEU A 57 18.69 -14.67 -0.14
CA LEU A 57 17.88 -13.61 0.44
C LEU A 57 17.69 -12.42 -0.52
N ILE A 58 18.70 -12.06 -1.32
CA ILE A 58 18.57 -11.03 -2.36
C ILE A 58 17.48 -11.41 -3.36
N LEU A 59 17.45 -12.66 -3.82
CA LEU A 59 16.40 -13.13 -4.73
C LEU A 59 15.00 -13.02 -4.11
N ILE A 60 14.89 -13.30 -2.81
CA ILE A 60 13.63 -13.15 -2.07
C ILE A 60 13.22 -11.69 -1.98
N PHE A 61 14.14 -10.77 -1.68
CA PHE A 61 13.84 -9.34 -1.67
C PHE A 61 13.42 -8.83 -3.05
N GLN A 62 14.07 -9.28 -4.12
CA GLN A 62 13.65 -8.97 -5.50
C GLN A 62 12.25 -9.51 -5.81
N ASN A 63 11.92 -10.70 -5.32
CA ASN A 63 10.57 -11.25 -5.47
C ASN A 63 9.53 -10.44 -4.69
N ILE A 64 9.82 -10.08 -3.43
CA ILE A 64 8.97 -9.22 -2.61
C ILE A 64 8.78 -7.85 -3.28
N GLU A 65 9.83 -7.26 -3.83
CA GLU A 65 9.76 -5.99 -4.57
C GLU A 65 8.78 -6.11 -5.75
N LYS A 66 8.92 -7.16 -6.56
CA LYS A 66 8.02 -7.43 -7.67
C LYS A 66 6.56 -7.63 -7.21
N GLU A 67 6.35 -8.46 -6.20
CA GLU A 67 5.01 -8.71 -5.62
C GLU A 67 4.40 -7.43 -5.05
N SER A 68 5.22 -6.55 -4.46
CA SER A 68 4.75 -5.27 -3.92
C SER A 68 4.31 -4.29 -5.01
N GLU A 69 5.02 -4.25 -6.15
CA GLU A 69 4.59 -3.45 -7.30
C GLU A 69 3.32 -4.01 -7.94
N THR A 70 3.15 -5.35 -7.99
CA THR A 70 1.89 -5.97 -8.39
C THR A 70 0.75 -5.57 -7.46
N LEU A 71 0.93 -5.70 -6.15
CA LEU A 71 -0.08 -5.29 -5.16
C LEU A 71 -0.46 -3.80 -5.31
N LYS A 72 0.52 -2.92 -5.50
CA LYS A 72 0.29 -1.50 -5.74
C LYS A 72 -0.50 -1.23 -7.02
N SER A 73 -0.19 -1.95 -8.09
CA SER A 73 -0.94 -1.88 -9.35
C SER A 73 -2.40 -2.31 -9.15
N ASP A 74 -2.62 -3.44 -8.49
CA ASP A 74 -3.97 -3.98 -8.24
C ASP A 74 -4.81 -3.02 -7.37
N LEU A 75 -4.23 -2.45 -6.32
CA LEU A 75 -4.89 -1.45 -5.49
C LEU A 75 -5.26 -0.19 -6.28
N CYS A 76 -4.40 0.24 -7.22
CA CYS A 76 -4.69 1.37 -8.11
C CYS A 76 -5.89 1.06 -9.02
N LEU A 77 -5.94 -0.13 -9.61
CA LEU A 77 -7.05 -0.57 -10.47
C LEU A 77 -8.37 -0.62 -9.69
N ILE A 78 -8.37 -1.19 -8.49
CA ILE A 78 -9.55 -1.22 -7.61
C ILE A 78 -10.06 0.19 -7.33
N ASN A 79 -9.16 1.12 -6.98
CA ASN A 79 -9.54 2.51 -6.74
C ASN A 79 -10.12 3.19 -7.99
N GLN A 80 -9.55 2.94 -9.18
CA GLN A 80 -10.09 3.46 -10.44
C GLN A 80 -11.50 2.94 -10.73
N GLU A 81 -11.74 1.64 -10.48
CA GLU A 81 -13.04 1.02 -10.69
C GLU A 81 -14.10 1.56 -9.72
N ILE A 82 -13.76 1.72 -8.44
CA ILE A 82 -14.61 2.36 -7.44
C ILE A 82 -14.99 3.78 -7.89
N ASN A 83 -14.01 4.60 -8.26
CA ASN A 83 -14.26 5.98 -8.72
C ASN A 83 -15.15 6.04 -9.97
N LYS A 84 -14.97 5.09 -10.91
CA LYS A 84 -15.81 4.96 -12.10
C LYS A 84 -17.26 4.65 -11.71
N ILE A 85 -17.49 3.70 -10.81
CA ILE A 85 -18.82 3.31 -10.35
C ILE A 85 -19.50 4.48 -9.60
N PHE A 86 -18.77 5.17 -8.72
CA PHE A 86 -19.27 6.37 -8.03
C PHE A 86 -19.67 7.48 -9.02
N THR A 87 -18.85 7.71 -10.04
CA THR A 87 -19.16 8.69 -11.09
C THR A 87 -20.43 8.31 -11.84
N GLN A 88 -20.61 7.04 -12.18
CA GLN A 88 -21.82 6.54 -12.83
C GLN A 88 -23.06 6.68 -11.94
N LEU A 89 -22.93 6.42 -10.64
CA LEU A 89 -24.02 6.61 -9.68
C LEU A 89 -24.45 8.07 -9.65
N ASN A 90 -23.50 9.01 -9.52
CA ASN A 90 -23.78 10.45 -9.53
C ASN A 90 -24.48 10.89 -10.82
N GLN A 91 -23.97 10.45 -11.98
CA GLN A 91 -24.61 10.74 -13.27
C GLN A 91 -26.04 10.21 -13.36
N LYS A 92 -26.29 8.99 -12.86
CA LYS A 92 -27.62 8.38 -12.84
C LYS A 92 -28.57 9.13 -11.90
N ILE A 93 -28.11 9.55 -10.73
CA ILE A 93 -28.87 10.38 -9.78
C ILE A 93 -29.24 11.71 -10.44
N THR A 94 -28.25 12.43 -11.00
CA THR A 94 -28.46 13.67 -11.75
C THR A 94 -29.49 13.48 -12.88
N LYS A 95 -29.32 12.46 -13.72
CA LYS A 95 -30.24 12.20 -14.84
C LYS A 95 -31.66 11.89 -14.34
N LYS A 96 -31.79 11.18 -13.22
CA LYS A 96 -33.08 10.72 -12.70
C LYS A 96 -33.83 11.81 -11.93
N TYR A 97 -33.14 12.67 -11.19
CA TYR A 97 -33.79 13.59 -10.25
C TYR A 97 -33.56 15.07 -10.56
N GLN A 98 -32.62 15.43 -11.44
CA GLN A 98 -32.39 16.82 -11.84
C GLN A 98 -33.22 17.16 -13.08
N TYR A 99 -34.25 18.00 -12.88
CA TYR A 99 -35.15 18.43 -13.94
C TYR A 99 -35.02 19.94 -14.17
N SER A 100 -34.62 20.33 -15.38
CA SER A 100 -34.68 21.74 -15.82
C SER A 100 -36.09 22.11 -16.28
N LYS A 101 -36.38 23.41 -16.35
CA LYS A 101 -37.65 23.93 -16.87
C LYS A 101 -37.91 23.43 -18.29
N GLU A 102 -36.90 23.46 -19.15
CA GLU A 102 -36.98 23.03 -20.55
C GLU A 102 -37.25 21.52 -20.67
N ARG A 103 -36.70 20.72 -19.75
CA ARG A 103 -36.99 19.28 -19.69
C ARG A 103 -38.43 19.03 -19.29
N LEU A 104 -38.94 19.75 -18.30
CA LEU A 104 -40.32 19.60 -17.82
C LEU A 104 -41.34 19.99 -18.90
N GLN A 105 -41.09 21.05 -19.66
CA GLN A 105 -41.96 21.53 -20.73
C GLN A 105 -42.12 20.56 -21.91
N LYS A 106 -41.19 19.60 -22.06
CA LYS A 106 -41.22 18.59 -23.14
C LYS A 106 -41.99 17.32 -22.77
N LEU A 107 -42.52 17.24 -21.55
CA LEU A 107 -43.19 16.06 -21.03
C LEU A 107 -44.70 16.14 -21.21
N ASP A 108 -45.32 15.00 -21.50
CA ASP A 108 -46.77 14.87 -21.42
C ASP A 108 -47.24 14.65 -19.97
N ALA A 109 -48.55 14.74 -19.74
CA ALA A 109 -49.16 14.60 -18.42
C ALA A 109 -48.88 13.22 -17.77
N LYS A 110 -48.78 12.15 -18.57
CA LYS A 110 -48.50 10.80 -18.07
C LYS A 110 -47.06 10.68 -17.60
N GLN A 111 -46.11 11.23 -18.36
CA GLN A 111 -44.70 11.29 -18.00
C GLN A 111 -44.46 12.14 -16.76
N LEU A 112 -45.15 13.30 -16.67
CA LEU A 112 -45.07 14.16 -15.49
C LEU A 112 -45.61 13.47 -14.23
N HIS A 113 -46.74 12.77 -14.34
CA HIS A 113 -47.28 11.97 -13.24
C HIS A 113 -46.30 10.90 -12.75
N GLN A 114 -45.64 10.19 -13.67
CA GLN A 114 -44.61 9.20 -13.32
C GLN A 114 -43.43 9.84 -12.57
N ILE A 115 -42.98 11.02 -13.01
CA ILE A 115 -41.87 11.73 -12.38
C ILE A 115 -42.23 12.18 -10.98
N LEU A 116 -43.43 12.71 -10.78
CA LEU A 116 -43.92 13.10 -9.45
C LEU A 116 -43.92 11.90 -8.49
N ASN A 117 -44.34 10.72 -8.95
CA ASN A 117 -44.26 9.50 -8.14
C ASN A 117 -42.81 9.13 -7.72
N TYR A 118 -41.81 9.43 -8.56
CA TYR A 118 -40.40 9.23 -8.20
C TYR A 118 -39.87 10.31 -7.24
N ILE A 119 -40.31 11.57 -7.41
CA ILE A 119 -39.91 12.68 -6.54
C ILE A 119 -40.48 12.51 -5.13
N ILE A 120 -41.74 12.06 -5.01
CA ILE A 120 -42.38 11.80 -3.71
C ILE A 120 -41.57 10.77 -2.89
N LYS A 121 -40.96 9.79 -3.55
CA LYS A 121 -40.12 8.77 -2.92
C LYS A 121 -38.65 9.14 -2.82
N TYR A 122 -38.25 10.35 -3.25
CA TYR A 122 -36.84 10.72 -3.34
C TYR A 122 -36.17 10.76 -1.97
N GLU A 123 -36.81 11.33 -0.96
CA GLU A 123 -36.24 11.42 0.40
C GLU A 123 -35.91 10.04 0.99
N GLU A 124 -36.75 9.04 0.75
CA GLU A 124 -36.52 7.65 1.20
C GLU A 124 -35.32 7.03 0.47
N VAL A 125 -35.25 7.24 -0.85
CA VAL A 125 -34.15 6.73 -1.68
C VAL A 125 -32.84 7.43 -1.34
N GLU A 126 -32.84 8.74 -1.14
CA GLU A 126 -31.68 9.53 -0.75
C GLU A 126 -31.10 9.02 0.57
N LYS A 127 -31.94 8.90 1.60
CA LYS A 127 -31.51 8.40 2.92
C LYS A 127 -30.98 6.98 2.82
N SER A 128 -31.66 6.09 2.08
CA SER A 128 -31.22 4.71 1.91
C SER A 128 -29.88 4.62 1.19
N VAL A 129 -29.74 5.29 0.03
CA VAL A 129 -28.49 5.29 -0.75
C VAL A 129 -27.34 5.88 0.07
N LEU A 130 -27.56 7.02 0.72
CA LEU A 130 -26.51 7.69 1.51
C LEU A 130 -26.04 6.81 2.67
N ASN A 131 -26.98 6.19 3.41
CA ASN A 131 -26.63 5.32 4.54
C ASN A 131 -25.84 4.09 4.09
N GLU A 132 -26.29 3.39 3.05
CA GLU A 132 -25.61 2.18 2.56
C GLU A 132 -24.23 2.48 1.99
N VAL A 133 -24.11 3.54 1.17
CA VAL A 133 -22.84 3.96 0.58
C VAL A 133 -21.86 4.42 1.67
N LYS A 134 -22.35 5.17 2.66
CA LYS A 134 -21.52 5.65 3.77
C LYS A 134 -21.02 4.49 4.62
N LYS A 135 -21.89 3.55 5.00
CA LYS A 135 -21.50 2.35 5.75
C LYS A 135 -20.41 1.56 5.04
N CYS A 136 -20.60 1.27 3.75
CA CYS A 136 -19.60 0.55 2.94
C CYS A 136 -18.26 1.33 2.87
N SER A 137 -18.34 2.65 2.73
CA SER A 137 -17.16 3.52 2.64
C SER A 137 -16.39 3.57 3.95
N ASP A 138 -17.09 3.68 5.08
CA ASP A 138 -16.51 3.68 6.42
C ASP A 138 -15.79 2.35 6.71
N ASP A 139 -16.40 1.22 6.35
CA ASP A 139 -15.79 -0.11 6.46
C ASP A 139 -14.51 -0.21 5.61
N MET A 140 -14.56 0.23 4.35
CA MET A 140 -13.40 0.23 3.46
C MET A 140 -12.26 1.11 4.01
N ILE A 141 -12.57 2.32 4.47
CA ILE A 141 -11.60 3.25 5.07
C ILE A 141 -10.96 2.62 6.31
N MET A 142 -11.76 1.98 7.17
CA MET A 142 -11.26 1.31 8.36
C MET A 142 -10.27 0.20 8.01
N GLN A 143 -10.60 -0.66 7.03
CA GLN A 143 -9.71 -1.75 6.60
C GLN A 143 -8.39 -1.22 6.01
N ILE A 144 -8.46 -0.19 5.16
CA ILE A 144 -7.26 0.44 4.58
C ILE A 144 -6.37 1.04 5.67
N LYS A 145 -6.95 1.75 6.64
CA LYS A 145 -6.20 2.29 7.78
C LYS A 145 -5.55 1.18 8.60
N ARG A 146 -6.26 0.09 8.88
CA ARG A 146 -5.71 -1.06 9.62
C ARG A 146 -4.47 -1.62 8.92
N TYR A 147 -4.55 -1.91 7.62
CA TYR A 147 -3.40 -2.44 6.88
C TYR A 147 -2.25 -1.44 6.75
N THR A 148 -2.55 -0.13 6.68
CA THR A 148 -1.52 0.92 6.69
C THR A 148 -0.72 0.89 8.00
N SER A 149 -1.41 0.72 9.14
CA SER A 149 -0.77 0.58 10.45
C SER A 149 -0.02 -0.74 10.61
N GLU A 150 -0.59 -1.87 10.19
CA GLU A 150 0.06 -3.20 10.26
C GLU A 150 1.36 -3.26 9.46
N LEU A 151 1.39 -2.61 8.29
CA LEU A 151 2.59 -2.51 7.46
C LEU A 151 3.63 -1.53 8.03
N LYS A 152 3.33 -0.82 9.13
CA LYS A 152 4.22 0.16 9.78
C LYS A 152 4.78 1.19 8.79
N ILE A 153 4.00 1.54 7.76
CA ILE A 153 4.42 2.47 6.69
C ILE A 153 4.82 3.83 7.30
N GLU A 154 4.12 4.24 8.36
CA GLU A 154 4.39 5.49 9.08
C GLU A 154 5.74 5.49 9.81
N GLU A 155 6.22 4.33 10.28
CA GLU A 155 7.54 4.20 10.92
C GLU A 155 8.71 4.33 9.92
N LEU A 156 8.46 4.03 8.64
CA LEU A 156 9.47 4.14 7.56
C LEU A 156 9.78 5.60 7.21
N LEU A 157 8.80 6.50 7.33
CA LEU A 157 8.97 7.93 6.99
C LEU A 157 9.86 8.70 7.98
N ILE A 158 9.99 8.22 9.22
CA ILE A 158 10.79 8.87 10.27
C ILE A 158 12.29 8.54 10.16
N LYS A 159 12.66 7.40 9.56
CA LYS A 159 14.07 6.97 9.45
C LYS A 159 14.83 7.60 8.28
N ASN A 160 14.15 7.90 7.17
CA ASN A 160 14.80 8.50 5.98
C ASN A 160 14.95 10.03 6.05
N SER A 161 14.16 10.71 6.89
CA SER A 161 14.22 12.17 7.08
C SER A 161 15.38 12.63 8.00
N ARG A 162 16.08 11.72 8.69
CA ARG A 162 17.27 12.05 9.50
C ARG A 162 18.60 11.99 8.72
N LYS A 163 18.63 11.52 7.47
CA LYS A 163 19.86 11.47 6.64
C LYS A 163 20.02 12.63 5.65
N ILE A 164 19.02 13.50 5.48
CA ILE A 164 19.09 14.67 4.59
C ILE A 164 19.20 15.95 5.42
N LYS A 165 20.28 16.08 6.22
CA LYS A 165 20.61 17.34 6.90
C LYS A 165 22.11 17.65 6.96
N TYR A 166 22.90 17.17 6.01
CA TYR A 166 24.27 17.68 5.81
C TYR A 166 24.66 17.58 4.34
N ASN A 167 24.27 18.56 3.54
CA ASN A 167 24.99 19.01 2.34
C ASN A 167 24.32 20.26 1.76
N THR A 168 24.33 21.35 2.54
CA THR A 168 24.11 22.68 1.98
C THR A 168 25.19 23.60 2.54
N VAL A 169 26.43 23.32 2.11
CA VAL A 169 27.56 24.23 2.28
C VAL A 169 27.79 24.91 0.93
N ILE A 170 27.39 26.18 0.90
CA ILE A 170 28.07 27.32 0.26
C ILE A 170 28.35 27.20 -1.25
N LEU A 171 27.53 27.89 -2.05
CA LEU A 171 28.03 28.77 -3.11
C LEU A 171 27.15 30.03 -3.18
N LYS A 172 27.55 31.07 -2.43
CA LYS A 172 27.27 32.48 -2.73
C LYS A 172 28.62 33.19 -2.76
N ARG A 173 28.77 34.11 -3.72
CA ARG A 173 29.96 34.87 -4.16
C ARG A 173 30.70 34.10 -5.27
N TYR A 174 30.69 34.53 -6.54
CA TYR A 174 30.61 35.87 -7.13
C TYR A 174 29.63 35.93 -8.30
#